data_AF-A0A379B1T4-F1
#
_entry.id   AF-A0A379B1T4-F1
#
_cell.length_a   1.000
_cell.length_b   1.000
_cell.length_c   1.000
_cell.angle_alpha   90.00
_cell.angle_beta   90.00
_cell.angle_gamma   90.00
#
_symmetry.space_group_name_H-M   'P 1'
#
loop_
_entity.id
_entity.type
_entity.pdbx_description
1 polymer ?
#
loop_
_entity_poly.entity_id
_entity_poly.type
_entity_poly.pdbx_seq_one_letter_code
_entity_poly.pdbx_strand_id
1 'polypeptide(L)'
;MAEKDYPLIEVGEFELNRNPENFFADVEQSAFAPSNLVPGIGASPDKMLQARLFNYADAQRYRLGVNFRQIPVNRPRCPVHSNQRDGQGRADGNYGSLPHYEPNSFGQWQQQPDFAEPPLKSTATRHTGTTAKTMTTTSANRAPCST
;
A
#
# COMPACT_ATOMS: atom_id res chain seq x y z
N MET A 1 -23.53 -6.80 15.56
CA MET A 1 -23.93 -5.37 15.57
C MET A 1 -25.13 -5.25 14.65
N ALA A 2 -26.16 -4.53 15.07
CA ALA A 2 -27.36 -4.39 14.27
C ALA A 2 -27.17 -3.25 13.26
N GLU A 3 -27.82 -3.34 12.10
CA GLU A 3 -27.86 -2.24 11.12
C GLU A 3 -28.45 -0.96 11.71
N LYS A 4 -29.25 -1.08 12.78
CA LYS A 4 -29.74 0.04 13.57
C LYS A 4 -28.61 0.86 14.23
N ASP A 5 -27.49 0.22 14.59
CA ASP A 5 -26.36 0.88 15.26
C ASP A 5 -25.43 1.55 14.23
N TYR A 6 -25.31 0.97 13.04
CA TYR A 6 -24.48 1.46 11.93
C TYR A 6 -25.24 1.29 10.60
N PRO A 7 -26.05 2.29 10.19
CA PRO A 7 -26.82 2.20 8.95
C PRO A 7 -25.90 2.22 7.73
N LEU A 8 -26.31 1.54 6.66
CA LEU A 8 -25.59 1.55 5.40
C LEU A 8 -25.58 2.97 4.78
N ILE A 9 -24.40 3.44 4.41
CA ILE A 9 -24.21 4.71 3.70
C ILE A 9 -23.79 4.38 2.28
N GLU A 10 -24.54 4.89 1.30
CA GLU A 10 -24.20 4.74 -0.12
C GLU A 10 -22.93 5.53 -0.46
N VAL A 11 -22.01 4.88 -1.17
CA VAL A 11 -20.71 5.48 -1.57
C VAL A 11 -20.60 5.59 -3.09
N GLY A 12 -21.07 4.59 -3.84
CA GLY A 12 -21.06 4.57 -5.30
C GLY A 12 -21.35 3.17 -5.87
N GLU A 13 -21.26 3.06 -7.19
CA GLU A 13 -21.47 1.83 -7.95
C GLU A 13 -20.28 1.50 -8.85
N PHE A 14 -20.11 0.22 -9.20
CA PHE A 14 -19.09 -0.22 -10.15
C PHE A 14 -19.69 -1.22 -11.15
N GLU A 15 -19.21 -1.17 -12.39
CA GLU A 15 -19.62 -2.08 -13.46
C GLU A 15 -18.45 -2.90 -14.00
N LEU A 16 -18.73 -4.12 -14.44
CA LEU A 16 -17.77 -5.00 -15.13
C LEU A 16 -18.11 -4.99 -16.62
N ASN A 17 -17.45 -4.12 -17.39
CA ASN A 17 -17.79 -3.83 -18.78
C ASN A 17 -16.84 -4.44 -19.83
N ARG A 18 -15.80 -5.16 -19.39
CA ARG A 18 -14.78 -5.71 -20.29
C ARG A 18 -14.25 -7.05 -19.81
N ASN A 19 -14.22 -8.03 -20.72
CA ASN A 19 -13.55 -9.30 -20.50
C ASN A 19 -12.03 -9.17 -20.72
N PRO A 20 -11.22 -9.99 -20.03
CA PRO A 20 -9.76 -10.03 -20.25
C PRO A 20 -9.45 -10.53 -21.67
N GLU A 21 -8.38 -10.01 -22.27
CA GLU A 21 -7.94 -10.49 -23.59
C GLU A 21 -7.17 -11.80 -23.48
N ASN A 22 -6.41 -11.94 -22.39
CA ASN A 22 -5.69 -13.17 -22.08
C ASN A 22 -5.94 -13.56 -20.62
N PHE A 23 -6.66 -14.66 -20.43
CA PHE A 23 -7.02 -15.15 -19.11
C PHE A 23 -5.80 -15.41 -18.21
N PHE A 24 -4.72 -15.99 -18.75
CA PHE A 24 -3.54 -16.28 -17.95
C PHE A 24 -2.77 -15.00 -17.55
N ALA A 25 -2.67 -14.03 -18.45
CA ALA A 25 -1.97 -12.77 -18.19
C ALA A 25 -2.74 -11.86 -17.23
N ASP A 26 -4.06 -11.77 -17.40
CA ASP A 26 -4.89 -10.78 -16.70
C ASP A 26 -5.60 -11.36 -15.47
N VAL A 27 -5.96 -12.64 -15.47
CA VAL A 27 -6.71 -13.27 -14.35
C VAL A 27 -5.80 -14.11 -13.48
N GLU A 28 -5.13 -15.14 -14.03
CA GLU A 28 -4.30 -16.05 -13.24
C GLU A 28 -3.13 -15.33 -12.57
N GLN A 29 -2.55 -14.35 -13.24
CA GLN A 29 -1.44 -13.56 -12.69
C GLN A 29 -1.87 -12.34 -11.88
N SER A 30 -3.19 -12.11 -11.70
CA SER A 30 -3.66 -11.03 -10.84
C SER A 30 -3.26 -11.26 -9.37
N ALA A 31 -2.91 -10.17 -8.67
CA ALA A 31 -2.39 -10.22 -7.31
C ALA A 31 -3.02 -9.12 -6.44
N PHE A 32 -3.92 -9.52 -5.55
CA PHE A 32 -4.60 -8.62 -4.60
C PHE A 32 -4.03 -8.80 -3.20
N ALA A 33 -3.58 -7.73 -2.55
CA ALA A 33 -3.06 -7.77 -1.20
C ALA A 33 -3.75 -6.71 -0.32
N PRO A 34 -4.29 -7.08 0.86
CA PRO A 34 -4.91 -6.11 1.78
C PRO A 34 -3.96 -5.02 2.29
N SER A 35 -2.65 -5.23 2.18
CA SER A 35 -1.63 -4.23 2.51
C SER A 35 -1.45 -3.15 1.45
N ASN A 36 -2.06 -3.28 0.26
CA ASN A 36 -2.07 -2.23 -0.76
C ASN A 36 -3.17 -1.21 -0.44
N LEU A 37 -2.94 -0.41 0.61
CA LEU A 37 -3.84 0.67 1.03
C LEU A 37 -3.42 2.01 0.41
N VAL A 38 -4.37 2.94 0.33
CA VAL A 38 -4.17 4.31 -0.16
C VAL A 38 -4.39 5.32 0.98
N PRO A 39 -3.76 6.51 0.94
CA PRO A 39 -3.98 7.53 1.95
C PRO A 39 -5.47 7.80 2.17
N GLY A 40 -5.92 7.73 3.44
CA GLY A 40 -7.32 7.85 3.83
C GLY A 40 -8.01 6.53 4.21
N ILE A 41 -7.44 5.38 3.84
CA ILE A 41 -7.93 4.06 4.25
C ILE A 41 -6.84 3.35 5.06
N GLY A 42 -7.15 2.90 6.27
CA GLY A 42 -6.21 2.24 7.18
C GLY A 42 -6.69 0.87 7.65
N ALA A 43 -5.79 0.09 8.25
CA ALA A 43 -6.12 -1.21 8.82
C ALA A 43 -6.63 -1.10 10.27
N SER A 44 -7.59 -1.95 10.64
CA SER A 44 -8.07 -2.09 12.01
C SER A 44 -7.22 -3.11 12.80
N PRO A 45 -7.27 -3.09 14.15
CA PRO A 45 -6.58 -4.08 15.00
C PRO A 45 -7.27 -5.46 15.02
N ASP A 46 -7.96 -5.85 13.96
CA ASP A 46 -8.50 -7.19 13.80
C ASP A 46 -7.36 -8.19 13.54
N LYS A 47 -7.24 -9.22 14.39
CA LYS A 47 -6.20 -10.25 14.31
C LYS A 47 -6.13 -10.94 12.93
N MET A 48 -7.28 -11.21 12.32
CA MET A 48 -7.33 -11.84 11.00
C MET A 48 -6.86 -10.88 9.92
N LEU A 49 -7.27 -9.61 9.99
CA LEU A 49 -6.80 -8.59 9.05
C LEU A 49 -5.29 -8.40 9.16
N GLN A 50 -4.77 -8.29 10.39
CA GLN A 50 -3.33 -8.12 10.65
C GLN A 50 -2.50 -9.26 10.06
N ALA A 51 -2.95 -10.52 10.17
CA ALA A 51 -2.28 -11.65 9.52
C ALA A 51 -2.30 -11.52 7.98
N ARG A 52 -3.43 -11.08 7.40
CA ARG A 52 -3.59 -10.94 5.95
C ARG A 52 -2.75 -9.82 5.34
N LEU A 53 -2.40 -8.79 6.11
CA LEU A 53 -1.53 -7.70 5.64
C LEU A 53 -0.16 -8.22 5.16
N PHE A 54 0.38 -9.22 5.84
CA PHE A 54 1.65 -9.85 5.47
C PHE A 54 1.47 -11.01 4.48
N ASN A 55 0.55 -11.93 4.77
CA ASN A 55 0.48 -13.23 4.09
C ASN A 55 0.27 -13.13 2.57
N TYR A 56 -0.54 -12.19 2.09
CA TYR A 56 -0.84 -12.10 0.65
C TYR A 56 0.38 -11.67 -0.15
N ALA A 57 1.12 -10.67 0.33
CA ALA A 57 2.33 -10.21 -0.36
C ALA A 57 3.41 -11.29 -0.36
N ASP A 58 3.51 -12.08 0.71
CA ASP A 58 4.43 -13.22 0.78
C ASP A 58 4.08 -14.32 -0.23
N ALA A 59 2.82 -14.78 -0.21
CA ALA A 59 2.33 -15.80 -1.13
C ALA A 59 2.48 -15.39 -2.61
N GLN A 60 2.27 -14.10 -2.92
CA GLN A 60 2.43 -13.57 -4.28
C GLN A 60 3.88 -13.57 -4.76
N ARG A 61 4.85 -13.25 -3.89
CA ARG A 61 6.27 -13.33 -4.23
C ARG A 61 6.68 -14.75 -4.58
N TYR A 62 6.17 -15.73 -3.85
CA TYR A 62 6.41 -17.15 -4.16
C TYR A 62 5.74 -17.57 -5.48
N ARG A 63 4.46 -17.21 -5.66
CA ARG A 63 3.66 -17.65 -6.81
C ARG A 63 4.07 -17.02 -8.14
N LEU A 64 4.40 -15.73 -8.14
CA LEU A 64 4.62 -14.92 -9.36
C LEU A 64 6.03 -14.34 -9.47
N GLY A 65 6.86 -14.53 -8.45
CA GLY A 65 8.20 -13.93 -8.36
C GLY A 65 8.19 -12.56 -7.70
N VAL A 66 9.38 -12.08 -7.34
CA VAL A 66 9.56 -10.82 -6.58
C VAL A 66 9.09 -9.57 -7.35
N ASN A 67 9.20 -9.59 -8.67
CA ASN A 67 8.87 -8.48 -9.56
C ASN A 67 7.44 -8.58 -10.13
N PHE A 68 6.53 -9.33 -9.51
CA PHE A 68 5.15 -9.54 -9.99
C PHE A 68 4.34 -8.24 -10.23
N ARG A 69 4.75 -7.13 -9.60
CA ARG A 69 4.15 -5.79 -9.82
C ARG A 69 4.46 -5.20 -11.20
N GLN A 70 5.40 -5.77 -11.95
CA GLN A 70 5.70 -5.39 -13.34
C GLN A 70 4.71 -6.00 -14.33
N ILE A 71 3.97 -7.04 -13.94
CA ILE A 71 2.93 -7.66 -14.77
C ILE A 71 1.83 -6.60 -15.01
N PRO A 72 1.37 -6.38 -16.26
CA PRO A 72 0.49 -5.27 -16.60
C PRO A 72 -0.77 -5.12 -15.73
N VAL A 73 -1.42 -6.21 -15.35
CA VAL A 73 -2.63 -6.18 -14.50
C VAL A 73 -2.34 -5.73 -13.05
N ASN A 74 -1.13 -5.98 -12.55
CA ASN A 74 -0.72 -5.61 -11.20
C ASN A 74 0.01 -4.26 -11.14
N ARG A 75 0.29 -3.67 -12.32
CA ARG A 75 1.08 -2.45 -12.41
C ARG A 75 0.25 -1.24 -11.98
N PRO A 76 0.75 -0.40 -11.06
CA PRO A 76 0.08 0.84 -10.69
C PRO A 76 0.00 1.79 -11.89
N ARG A 77 -1.10 2.54 -11.99
CA ARG A 77 -1.33 3.53 -13.06
C ARG A 77 -0.83 4.93 -12.71
N CYS A 78 -0.22 5.09 -11.54
CA CYS A 78 0.37 6.34 -11.06
C CYS A 78 1.89 6.23 -10.92
N PRO A 79 2.60 7.37 -10.75
CA PRO A 79 4.05 7.36 -10.57
C PRO A 79 4.48 6.51 -9.37
N VAL A 80 5.47 5.64 -9.56
CA VAL A 80 6.01 4.78 -8.51
C VAL A 80 7.53 4.91 -8.42
N HIS A 81 7.99 5.15 -7.19
CA HIS A 81 9.40 5.31 -6.83
C HIS A 81 9.70 4.49 -5.57
N SER A 82 9.78 3.17 -5.72
CA SER A 82 9.92 2.23 -4.59
C SER A 82 11.35 1.91 -4.17
N ASN A 83 12.35 2.32 -4.97
CA ASN A 83 13.77 1.92 -4.84
C ASN A 83 14.03 0.40 -4.76
N GLN A 84 13.06 -0.46 -5.10
CA GLN A 84 13.32 -1.89 -5.20
C GLN A 84 14.24 -2.14 -6.39
N ARG A 85 15.35 -2.86 -6.18
CA ARG A 85 16.35 -3.18 -7.18
C ARG A 85 16.42 -4.68 -7.44
N ASP A 86 16.79 -5.02 -8.66
CA ASP A 86 17.10 -6.38 -9.11
C ASP A 86 15.93 -7.36 -8.92
N GLY A 87 16.25 -8.64 -8.68
CA GLY A 87 15.28 -9.74 -8.62
C GLY A 87 15.08 -10.43 -9.97
N GLN A 88 14.55 -11.66 -9.91
CA GLN A 88 14.28 -12.44 -11.12
C GLN A 88 13.29 -11.70 -12.04
N GLY A 89 13.57 -11.75 -13.36
CA GLY A 89 12.66 -11.22 -14.38
C GLY A 89 12.53 -9.69 -14.39
N ARG A 90 13.54 -8.95 -13.93
CA ARG A 90 13.52 -7.48 -13.92
C ARG A 90 13.52 -6.92 -15.35
N ALA A 91 12.46 -6.21 -15.74
CA ALA A 91 12.29 -5.72 -17.11
C ALA A 91 11.96 -4.21 -17.25
N ASP A 92 11.92 -3.46 -16.16
CA ASP A 92 11.49 -2.04 -16.11
C ASP A 92 12.64 -1.02 -16.16
N GLY A 93 13.86 -1.44 -16.49
CA GLY A 93 15.07 -0.59 -16.45
C GLY A 93 15.70 -0.42 -15.07
N ASN A 94 15.16 -1.05 -14.02
CA ASN A 94 15.77 -1.18 -12.70
C ASN A 94 16.16 0.16 -12.05
N TYR A 95 15.44 1.25 -12.34
CA TYR A 95 15.76 2.63 -11.91
C TYR A 95 17.16 3.15 -12.32
N GLY A 96 17.81 2.50 -13.30
CA GLY A 96 19.09 2.93 -13.86
C GLY A 96 20.18 3.20 -12.83
N SER A 97 20.99 4.23 -13.06
CA SER A 97 22.11 4.63 -12.20
C SER A 97 21.71 5.48 -10.99
N LEU A 98 20.42 5.61 -10.67
CA LEU A 98 20.00 6.36 -9.48
C LEU A 98 20.64 5.76 -8.22
N PRO A 99 21.01 6.56 -7.21
CA PRO A 99 21.40 6.06 -5.89
C PRO A 99 20.40 5.03 -5.38
N HIS A 100 20.85 4.01 -4.65
CA HIS A 100 20.00 2.92 -4.16
C HIS A 100 19.89 2.88 -2.63
N TYR A 101 20.23 3.98 -1.96
CA TYR A 101 20.21 4.10 -0.49
C TYR A 101 19.54 5.40 -0.04
N GLU A 102 18.99 5.38 1.17
CA GLU A 102 18.43 6.52 1.90
C GLU A 102 18.91 6.42 3.36
N PRO A 103 19.34 7.51 4.03
CA PRO A 103 19.42 8.90 3.55
C PRO A 103 20.55 9.14 2.55
N ASN A 104 20.34 10.03 1.59
CA ASN A 104 21.34 10.44 0.59
C ASN A 104 21.31 11.97 0.37
N SER A 105 22.43 12.53 -0.08
CA SER A 105 22.56 13.97 -0.35
C SER A 105 22.12 14.39 -1.76
N PHE A 106 21.51 13.47 -2.53
CA PHE A 106 21.10 13.69 -3.92
C PHE A 106 19.59 13.96 -4.06
N GLY A 107 18.87 14.09 -2.94
CA GLY A 107 17.43 14.35 -2.92
C GLY A 107 16.58 13.19 -3.49
N GLN A 108 17.11 11.97 -3.51
CA GLN A 108 16.41 10.79 -4.03
C GLN A 108 15.68 10.05 -2.91
N TRP A 109 14.57 9.38 -3.24
CA TRP A 109 13.80 8.51 -2.32
C TRP A 109 13.24 9.21 -1.08
N GLN A 110 12.82 10.47 -1.23
CA GLN A 110 12.31 11.25 -0.10
C GLN A 110 10.99 10.68 0.43
N GLN A 111 10.91 10.52 1.75
CA GLN A 111 9.69 10.17 2.46
C GLN A 111 8.64 11.28 2.33
N GLN A 112 7.36 10.90 2.44
CA GLN A 112 6.22 11.82 2.34
C GLN A 112 5.50 11.88 3.69
N PRO A 113 5.95 12.73 4.64
CA PRO A 113 5.38 12.80 5.99
C PRO A 113 3.93 13.29 6.02
N ASP A 114 3.48 14.01 4.98
CA ASP A 114 2.09 14.50 4.87
C ASP A 114 1.04 13.39 4.85
N PHE A 115 1.43 12.15 4.54
CA PHE A 115 0.55 10.98 4.52
C PHE A 115 0.74 10.04 5.71
N ALA A 116 1.40 10.50 6.78
CA ALA A 116 1.58 9.70 7.98
C ALA A 116 0.22 9.35 8.63
N GLU A 117 0.05 8.08 9.00
CA GLU A 117 -1.14 7.66 9.73
C GLU A 117 -1.17 8.27 11.14
N PRO A 118 -2.36 8.72 11.62
CA PRO A 118 -2.47 9.24 12.96
C PRO A 118 -2.23 8.15 14.02
N PRO A 119 -1.64 8.48 15.17
CA PRO A 119 -1.38 7.50 16.21
C PRO A 119 -2.68 6.90 16.77
N LEU A 120 -2.78 5.57 16.76
CA LEU A 120 -3.88 4.87 17.40
C LEU A 120 -3.78 4.99 18.93
N LYS A 121 -4.85 5.48 19.56
CA LYS A 121 -4.96 5.52 21.02
C LYS A 121 -5.09 4.09 21.54
N SER A 122 -4.01 3.52 22.05
CA SER A 122 -4.05 2.21 22.70
C SER A 122 -4.83 2.29 24.02
N THR A 123 -5.96 1.61 24.13
CA THR A 123 -6.59 1.24 25.43
C THR A 123 -5.84 0.06 26.08
N ALA A 124 -4.54 -0.06 25.84
CA ALA A 124 -3.70 -0.91 26.66
C ALA A 124 -3.46 -0.16 27.98
N THR A 125 -4.02 -0.66 29.08
CA THR A 125 -3.56 -0.33 30.44
C THR A 125 -2.07 -0.64 30.51
N ARG A 126 -1.24 0.34 30.16
CA ARG A 126 0.19 0.33 30.46
C ARG A 126 0.31 0.73 31.92
N HIS A 127 0.49 -0.26 32.78
CA HIS A 127 1.29 -0.02 33.98
C HIS A 127 2.65 0.47 33.50
N THR A 128 3.13 1.56 34.09
CA THR A 128 4.35 2.32 33.79
C THR A 128 4.18 3.39 32.69
N GLY A 129 4.15 4.65 33.15
CA GLY A 129 3.99 5.83 32.33
C GLY A 129 5.29 6.26 31.66
N THR A 130 5.15 7.00 30.56
CA THR A 130 5.91 8.22 30.25
C THR A 130 5.24 8.91 29.06
N THR A 131 5.14 10.23 29.20
CA THR A 131 4.42 11.26 28.44
C THR A 131 4.79 11.33 26.96
N ALA A 132 3.79 11.35 26.07
CA ALA A 132 3.99 11.67 24.64
C ALA A 132 3.72 13.18 24.40
N LYS A 133 4.75 13.92 23.98
CA LYS A 133 4.62 15.31 23.50
C LYS A 133 4.22 15.32 22.03
N THR A 134 3.10 15.99 21.75
CA THR A 134 2.60 16.34 20.42
C THR A 134 3.47 17.43 19.80
N MET A 135 3.88 17.29 18.54
CA MET A 135 4.36 18.41 17.72
C MET A 135 3.66 18.40 16.36
N THR A 136 2.81 19.41 16.20
CA THR A 136 2.09 19.82 15.00
C THR A 136 3.05 20.54 14.07
N THR A 137 3.09 20.21 12.77
CA THR A 137 3.48 21.19 11.75
C THR A 137 2.77 20.91 10.42
N THR A 138 2.44 22.01 9.75
CA THR A 138 1.49 22.21 8.67
C THR A 138 2.10 22.09 7.27
N SER A 139 1.35 21.47 6.34
CA SER A 139 1.22 21.75 4.89
C SER A 139 2.40 21.48 3.93
N ALA A 140 2.18 20.61 2.93
CA ALA A 140 1.92 21.03 1.54
C ALA A 140 1.33 19.93 0.63
N ASN A 141 0.27 20.29 -0.11
CA ASN A 141 -0.45 19.47 -1.08
C ASN A 141 0.42 18.82 -2.18
N ARG A 142 0.33 17.49 -2.33
CA ARG A 142 0.40 16.78 -3.63
C ARG A 142 -0.55 15.59 -3.62
N ALA A 143 -1.24 15.36 -4.74
CA ALA A 143 -2.39 14.45 -4.83
C ALA A 143 -2.04 12.97 -4.59
N PRO A 144 -2.85 12.21 -3.83
CA PRO A 144 -2.70 10.76 -3.73
C PRO A 144 -3.16 10.08 -5.02
N CYS A 145 -2.44 9.02 -5.38
CA CYS A 145 -2.77 8.12 -6.49
C CYS A 145 -4.18 7.53 -6.28
N SER A 146 -5.15 7.93 -7.12
CA SER A 146 -6.41 7.21 -7.28
C SER A 146 -6.22 6.07 -8.27
N THR A 147 -6.90 4.96 -7.99
CA THR A 147 -6.94 3.67 -8.69
C THR A 147 -7.11 3.77 -10.20
#